data_AF-A0A0F9IU28-F1
#
_entry.id   AF-A0A0F9IU28-F1
#
_cell.length_a   1.000
_cell.length_b   1.000
_cell.length_c   1.000
_cell.angle_alpha   90.00
_cell.angle_beta   90.00
_cell.angle_gamma   90.00
#
_symmetry.space_group_name_H-M   'P 1'
#
loop_
_entity.id
_entity.type
_entity.pdbx_description
1 polymer ?
#
loop_
_entity_poly.entity_id
_entity_poly.type
_entity_poly.pdbx_seq_one_letter_code
_entity_poly.pdbx_strand_id
1 'polypeptide(L)'
;MSEQKKLGKIKGIVVKGTPKAVLLRLQSGQEEWFSKSSIQSKNDYKLTEAAQEFLIDTWILEKKNLPLDGDFFIQKVITRIK
;
A
#
# COMPACT_ATOMS: atom_id res chain seq x y z
N MET A 1 16.90 -17.64 5.28
CA MET A 1 15.52 -17.60 5.77
C MET A 1 14.78 -16.59 4.91
N SER A 2 13.88 -17.04 4.03
CA SER A 2 13.16 -16.11 3.16
C SER A 2 11.97 -15.57 3.94
N GLU A 3 12.12 -14.37 4.52
CA GLU A 3 10.97 -13.63 5.03
C GLU A 3 10.01 -13.42 3.86
N GLN A 4 8.89 -14.13 3.90
CA GLN A 4 7.80 -13.91 2.96
C GLN A 4 7.23 -12.53 3.27
N LYS A 5 7.71 -11.52 2.53
CA LYS A 5 7.30 -10.13 2.67
C LYS A 5 5.83 -10.03 2.28
N LYS A 6 4.94 -10.02 3.29
CA LYS A 6 3.50 -9.86 3.08
C LYS A 6 3.25 -8.42 2.63
N LEU A 7 2.77 -8.26 1.41
CA LEU A 7 2.39 -6.97 0.84
C LEU A 7 0.86 -6.89 0.82
N GLY A 8 0.32 -5.82 1.37
CA GLY A 8 -1.06 -5.41 1.20
C GLY A 8 -1.19 -4.37 0.08
N LYS A 9 -2.28 -4.47 -0.66
CA LYS A 9 -2.63 -3.53 -1.71
C LYS A 9 -3.61 -2.51 -1.14
N ILE A 10 -3.31 -1.22 -1.33
CA ILE A 10 -4.22 -0.13 -0.97
C ILE A 10 -4.46 0.74 -2.20
N LYS A 11 -5.66 1.30 -2.31
CA LYS A 11 -5.97 2.31 -3.32
C LYS A 11 -6.04 3.67 -2.68
N GLY A 12 -5.33 4.63 -3.25
CA GLY A 12 -5.29 5.99 -2.73
C GLY A 12 -4.90 7.01 -3.78
N ILE A 13 -5.12 8.27 -3.48
CA ILE A 13 -4.70 9.40 -4.31
C ILE A 13 -3.51 10.05 -3.62
N VAL A 14 -2.46 10.38 -4.38
CA VAL A 14 -1.34 11.13 -3.83
C VAL A 14 -1.79 12.56 -3.58
N VAL A 15 -1.86 12.98 -2.32
CA VAL A 15 -2.18 14.40 -2.01
C VAL A 15 -0.91 15.23 -2.02
N LYS A 16 0.18 14.68 -1.46
CA LYS A 16 1.44 15.40 -1.31
C LYS A 16 2.62 14.46 -1.32
N GLY A 17 3.66 14.78 -2.09
CA GLY A 17 4.93 14.07 -2.06
C GLY A 17 6.01 14.89 -1.35
N THR A 18 6.80 14.24 -0.50
CA THR A 18 8.10 14.74 -0.03
C THR A 18 9.21 13.86 -0.61
N PRO A 19 10.50 14.22 -0.47
CA PRO A 19 11.60 13.38 -0.95
C PRO A 19 11.56 11.96 -0.36
N LYS A 20 11.21 11.81 0.92
CA LYS A 20 11.26 10.54 1.67
C LYS A 20 9.90 9.85 1.89
N ALA A 21 8.81 10.60 1.90
CA ALA A 21 7.47 10.09 2.19
C ALA A 21 6.42 10.69 1.26
N VAL A 22 5.28 10.03 1.13
CA VAL A 22 4.12 10.47 0.35
C VAL A 22 2.87 10.40 1.22
N LEU A 23 2.04 11.43 1.15
CA LEU A 23 0.72 11.49 1.75
C LEU A 23 -0.28 10.90 0.76
N LEU A 24 -0.90 9.79 1.16
CA LEU A 24 -1.96 9.14 0.40
C LEU A 24 -3.30 9.40 1.08
N ARG A 25 -4.27 9.86 0.30
CA ARG A 25 -5.68 9.89 0.72
C ARG A 25 -6.34 8.61 0.25
N LEU A 26 -6.77 7.78 1.19
CA LEU A 26 -7.50 6.54 0.95
C LEU A 26 -8.95 6.84 0.52
N GLN A 27 -9.64 5.83 -0.04
CA GLN A 27 -11.05 5.97 -0.40
C GLN A 27 -11.95 6.29 0.80
N SER A 28 -11.57 5.86 2.00
CA SER A 28 -12.26 6.21 3.26
C SER A 28 -12.17 7.69 3.63
N GLY A 29 -11.43 8.51 2.87
CA GLY A 29 -11.15 9.90 3.18
C GLY A 29 -10.01 10.10 4.19
N GLN A 30 -9.45 9.02 4.72
CA GLN A 30 -8.31 9.04 5.63
C GLN A 30 -7.02 9.39 4.86
N GLU A 31 -6.21 10.26 5.45
CA GLU A 31 -4.93 10.69 4.88
C GLU A 31 -3.78 10.13 5.72
N GLU A 32 -2.88 9.39 5.10
CA GLU A 32 -1.77 8.74 5.79
C GLU A 32 -0.44 8.93 5.07
N TRP A 33 0.60 9.18 5.87
CA TRP A 33 1.96 9.30 5.39
C TRP A 33 2.61 7.92 5.28
N PHE A 34 3.09 7.62 4.09
CA PHE A 34 3.86 6.42 3.79
C PHE A 34 5.27 6.78 3.34
N SER A 35 6.27 6.14 3.93
CA SER A 35 7.64 6.23 3.44
C SER A 35 7.73 5.62 2.04
N LYS A 36 8.43 6.27 1.11
CA LYS A 36 8.62 5.71 -0.24
C LYS A 36 9.37 4.38 -0.21
N SER A 37 10.25 4.19 0.78
CA SER A 37 10.95 2.92 1.02
C SER A 37 10.04 1.77 1.47
N SER A 38 8.86 2.10 2.01
CA SER A 38 7.83 1.14 2.41
C SER A 38 6.87 0.79 1.29
N ILE A 39 6.84 1.61 0.22
CA ILE A 39 6.04 1.37 -0.98
C ILE A 39 6.90 0.58 -1.95
N GLN A 40 6.47 -0.66 -2.21
CA GLN A 40 7.20 -1.58 -3.10
C GLN A 40 6.77 -1.44 -4.56
N SER A 41 5.76 -0.61 -4.84
CA SER A 41 5.31 -0.33 -6.19
C SER A 41 6.08 0.82 -6.86
N LYS A 42 6.27 0.71 -8.18
CA LYS A 42 6.72 1.83 -9.03
C LYS A 42 5.53 2.75 -9.35
N ASN A 43 5.02 3.45 -8.34
CA ASN A 43 3.97 4.44 -8.53
C ASN A 43 4.52 5.80 -8.92
N ASP A 44 3.73 6.54 -9.68
CA ASP A 44 4.06 7.91 -10.04
C ASP A 44 3.52 8.86 -8.98
N TYR A 45 4.40 9.30 -8.08
CA TYR A 45 4.06 10.18 -6.95
C TYR A 45 3.68 11.61 -7.36
N LYS A 46 3.69 11.95 -8.67
CA LYS A 46 3.26 13.26 -9.17
C LYS A 46 1.80 13.27 -9.62
N LEU A 47 1.18 12.11 -9.76
CA LEU A 47 -0.23 11.96 -10.13
C LEU A 47 -1.11 12.17 -8.90
N THR A 48 -1.46 13.44 -8.67
CA THR A 48 -2.28 13.86 -7.51
C THR A 48 -3.79 13.84 -7.78
N GLU A 49 -4.18 13.64 -9.02
CA GLU A 49 -5.59 13.72 -9.46
C GLU A 49 -6.16 12.33 -9.81
N ALA A 50 -5.33 11.29 -9.75
CA ALA A 50 -5.72 9.93 -10.09
C ALA A 50 -5.55 8.99 -8.89
N ALA A 51 -6.54 8.14 -8.67
CA ALA A 51 -6.42 7.05 -7.72
C ALA A 51 -5.45 6.01 -8.28
N GLN A 52 -4.40 5.71 -7.51
CA GLN A 52 -3.40 4.72 -7.82
C GLN A 52 -3.42 3.60 -6.78
N GLU A 53 -2.90 2.45 -7.19
CA GLU A 53 -2.78 1.29 -6.34
C GLU A 53 -1.36 1.18 -5.80
N PHE A 54 -1.20 1.14 -4.48
CA PHE A 54 0.10 1.06 -3.81
C PHE A 54 0.24 -0.30 -3.14
N LEU A 55 1.38 -0.96 -3.35
CA LEU A 55 1.77 -2.16 -2.63
C LEU A 55 2.64 -1.74 -1.46
N ILE A 56 2.15 -1.99 -0.25
CA ILE A 56 2.78 -1.61 1.01
C ILE A 56 2.88 -2.85 1.87
N ASP A 57 3.94 -2.95 2.67
CA ASP A 57 4.06 -4.02 3.65
C ASP A 57 2.83 -4.11 4.57
N THR A 58 2.27 -5.31 4.71
CA THR A 58 1.04 -5.55 5.48
C THR A 58 1.19 -5.13 6.94
N TRP A 59 2.36 -5.34 7.56
CA TRP A 59 2.60 -4.94 8.95
C TRP A 59 2.45 -3.43 9.18
N ILE A 60 2.69 -2.59 8.16
CA ILE A 60 2.48 -1.14 8.23
C ILE A 60 0.99 -0.84 8.21
N LEU A 61 0.25 -1.52 7.34
CA LEU A 61 -1.19 -1.37 7.20
C LEU A 61 -1.92 -1.83 8.47
N GLU A 62 -1.50 -2.95 9.05
CA GLU A 62 -1.99 -3.45 10.35
C GLU A 62 -1.68 -2.47 11.48
N LYS A 63 -0.44 -1.97 11.55
CA LYS A 63 -0.03 -0.99 12.57
C LYS A 63 -0.83 0.31 12.50
N LYS A 64 -1.23 0.72 11.30
CA LYS A 64 -2.02 1.92 11.05
C LYS A 64 -3.54 1.68 11.03
N ASN A 65 -3.96 0.43 11.21
CA ASN A 65 -5.35 -0.02 11.15
C ASN A 65 -6.07 0.46 9.87
N LEU A 66 -5.36 0.35 8.74
CA LEU A 66 -5.89 0.81 7.46
C LEU A 66 -6.66 -0.30 6.77
N PRO A 67 -7.83 0.02 6.19
CA PRO A 67 -8.56 -0.95 5.41
C PRO A 67 -7.72 -1.35 4.20
N LEU A 68 -7.42 -2.65 4.11
CA LEU A 68 -6.99 -3.23 2.84
C LEU A 68 -8.15 -3.03 1.86
N ASP A 69 -7.84 -2.63 0.63
CA ASP A 69 -8.86 -2.57 -0.42
C ASP A 69 -9.51 -3.96 -0.47
N GLY A 70 -10.81 -4.01 -0.14
CA GLY A 70 -11.49 -5.12 0.53
C GLY A 70 -11.60 -6.46 -0.21
N ASP A 71 -10.79 -6.69 -1.23
CA ASP A 71 -10.81 -7.89 -2.06
C ASP A 71 -9.44 -8.58 -2.21
N PHE A 72 -8.40 -8.12 -1.51
CA PHE A 72 -7.07 -8.75 -1.60
C PHE A 72 -6.52 -9.17 -0.23
N PHE A 73 -7.27 -10.05 0.44
CA PHE A 73 -6.60 -11.06 1.25
C PHE A 73 -5.73 -11.88 0.29
N ILE A 74 -4.40 -11.73 0.37
CA ILE A 74 -3.48 -12.77 -0.11
C ILE A 74 -3.65 -13.99 0.82
N GLN A 75 -4.80 -14.67 0.73
CA GLN A 75 -4.96 -16.06 1.13
C GLN A 75 -4.64 -17.01 -0.03
N LYS A 76 -4.13 -16.50 -1.16
CA LYS A 76 -3.91 -17.29 -2.38
C LYS A 76 -2.46 -17.34 -2.87
N VAL A 77 -1.49 -17.50 -1.97
CA VAL A 77 -0.23 -18.23 -2.29
C VAL A 77 0.07 -19.23 -1.15
N ILE A 78 -0.98 -19.87 -0.65
CA ILE A 78 -0.87 -21.22 -0.07
C ILE A 78 -1.52 -22.19 -1.07
N THR A 79 -1.30 -21.97 -2.38
CA THR A 79 -1.57 -23.03 -3.35
C THR A 79 -0.32 -23.88 -3.40
N ARG A 80 -0.28 -24.83 -2.49
CA ARG A 80 0.40 -26.12 -2.61
C ARG A 80 0.34 -26.57 -4.08
N ILE A 81 1.39 -26.33 -4.85
CA ILE A 81 1.59 -27.03 -6.11
C ILE A 81 2.22 -28.36 -5.68
N LYS A 82 1.38 -29.39 -5.76
CA LYS A 82 1.69 -30.78 -5.45
C LYS A 82 2.57 -31.38 -6.54
#